data_AF-A0A432TGF2-F1
#
_entry.id   AF-A0A432TGF2-F1
#
_cell.length_a   1.000
_cell.length_b   1.000
_cell.length_c   1.000
_cell.angle_alpha   90.00
_cell.angle_beta   90.00
_cell.angle_gamma   90.00
#
_symmetry.space_group_name_H-M   'P 1'
#
loop_
_entity.id
_entity.type
_entity.pdbx_description
1 polymer ?
#
loop_
_entity_poly.entity_id
_entity_poly.type
_entity_poly.pdbx_seq_one_letter_code
_entity_poly.pdbx_strand_id
1 'polypeptide(L)' 'KVDYFEALDANTLKQITDNTSKIAILCAVYLGSTRLIDNIIFNKG' A
#
# COMPACT_ATOMS: atom_id res chain seq x y z
N LYS A 1 15.36 -2.79 -6.83
CA LYS A 1 15.40 -1.48 -6.13
C LYS A 1 13.99 -1.16 -5.65
N VAL A 2 13.79 -0.84 -4.37
CA VAL A 2 12.47 -0.40 -3.87
C VAL A 2 12.20 1.02 -4.36
N ASP A 3 11.00 1.25 -4.89
CA ASP A 3 10.50 2.55 -5.32
C ASP A 3 9.69 3.18 -4.16
N TYR A 4 8.63 2.50 -3.71
CA TYR A 4 7.91 2.84 -2.49
C TYR A 4 7.39 1.61 -1.77
N PHE A 5 7.10 1.80 -0.48
CA PHE A 5 6.36 0.88 0.37
C PHE A 5 5.55 1.70 1.36
N GLU A 6 4.22 1.69 1.25
CA GLU A 6 3.33 2.58 2.01
C GLU A 6 2.13 1.81 2.56
N ALA A 7 1.61 2.26 3.71
CA ALA A 7 0.37 1.78 4.29
C ALA A 7 -0.61 2.96 4.41
N LEU A 8 -1.73 2.89 3.70
CA LEU A 8 -2.71 3.98 3.59
C LEU A 8 -4.12 3.46 3.86
N ASP A 9 -5.04 4.36 4.15
CA ASP A 9 -6.47 4.04 4.15
C ASP A 9 -6.89 3.53 2.77
N ALA A 10 -7.45 2.33 2.70
CA ALA A 10 -7.71 1.65 1.43
C ALA A 10 -8.80 2.31 0.59
N ASN A 11 -9.66 3.13 1.19
CA ASN A 11 -10.75 3.80 0.48
C ASN A 11 -10.34 5.21 -0.01
N THR A 12 -9.39 5.85 0.68
CA THR A 12 -9.05 7.26 0.43
C THR A 12 -7.61 7.49 -0.02
N LEU A 13 -6.73 6.49 0.12
CA LEU A 13 -5.28 6.59 -0.12
C LEU A 13 -4.62 7.75 0.67
N LYS A 14 -5.19 8.09 1.82
CA LYS A 14 -4.62 9.05 2.76
C LYS A 14 -3.96 8.31 3.91
N GLN A 15 -3.23 9.04 4.75
CA GLN A 15 -2.66 8.46 5.97
C GLN A 15 -3.75 7.81 6.82
N ILE A 16 -3.41 6.64 7.34
CA ILE A 16 -4.26 5.87 8.24
C ILE A 16 -4.56 6.71 9.48
N THR A 17 -5.80 6.65 9.94
CA THR A 17 -6.24 7.24 11.21
C THR A 17 -6.86 6.17 12.10
N ASP A 18 -7.18 6.50 13.35
CA ASP A 18 -7.81 5.55 14.28
C ASP A 18 -9.15 5.00 13.77
N ASN A 19 -9.83 5.76 12.90
CA ASN A 19 -11.11 5.41 12.28
C ASN A 19 -10.97 4.58 10.99
N THR A 20 -9.76 4.35 10.49
CA THR A 20 -9.53 3.57 9.27
C THR A 20 -9.87 2.10 9.52
N SER A 21 -10.88 1.61 8.79
CA SER A 21 -11.36 0.22 8.87
C SER A 21 -10.74 -0.71 7.84
N LYS A 22 -10.14 -0.15 6.77
CA LYS A 22 -9.46 -0.91 5.72
C LYS A 22 -8.12 -0.27 5.40
N ILE A 23 -7.05 -1.06 5.44
CA ILE A 23 -5.68 -0.60 5.21
C ILE A 23 -5.18 -1.24 3.92
N ALA A 24 -4.67 -0.43 2.99
CA ALA A 24 -3.96 -0.90 1.81
C ALA A 24 -2.45 -0.81 2.06
N ILE A 25 -1.76 -1.94 1.93
CA ILE A 25 -0.30 -1.97 1.83
C ILE A 25 0.04 -1.94 0.35
N LEU A 26 0.79 -0.92 -0.07
CA LEU A 26 1.15 -0.65 -1.45
C LEU A 26 2.66 -0.79 -1.60
N CYS A 27 3.13 -1.46 -2.64
CA CYS A 27 4.56 -1.53 -2.93
C CYS A 27 4.86 -1.40 -4.42
N ALA A 28 6.04 -0.87 -4.71
CA ALA A 28 6.62 -0.87 -6.04
C ALA A 28 8.11 -1.20 -5.94
N VAL A 29 8.55 -2.12 -6.80
CA VAL A 29 9.95 -2.57 -6.85
C VAL A 29 10.40 -2.73 -8.29
N TYR A 30 11.66 -2.39 -8.55
CA TYR A 30 12.33 -2.69 -9.81
C TYR A 30 13.06 -4.04 -9.73
N LEU A 31 12.72 -4.94 -10.65
CA LEU A 31 13.44 -6.18 -10.97
C LEU A 31 14.20 -5.97 -12.29
N GLY A 32 15.49 -5.67 -12.20
CA GLY A 32 16.25 -5.18 -13.35
C GLY A 32 15.71 -3.82 -13.81
N SER A 33 15.36 -3.71 -15.09
CA SER A 33 14.69 -2.53 -15.67
C SER A 33 13.16 -2.56 -15.54
N THR A 34 12.58 -3.71 -15.19
CA THR A 34 11.14 -3.89 -15.07
C THR A 34 10.64 -3.38 -13.73
N ARG A 35 9.62 -2.51 -13.74
CA ARG A 35 8.93 -2.03 -12.53
C ARG A 35 7.69 -2.87 -12.27
N LEU A 36 7.65 -3.51 -11.11
CA LEU A 36 6.52 -4.29 -10.61
C LEU A 36 5.81 -3.51 -9.51
N ILE A 37 4.49 -3.59 -9.48
CA ILE A 37 3.64 -3.05 -8.43
C ILE A 37 2.73 -4.14 -7.89
N ASP A 38 2.41 -4.07 -6.60
CA ASP A 38 1.38 -4.90 -6.00
C ASP A 38 0.76 -4.18 -4.78
N ASN A 39 -0.42 -4.62 -4.37
CA ASN A 39 -1.09 -4.12 -3.18
C ASN A 39 -1.94 -5.20 -2.51
N ILE A 40 -2.01 -5.15 -1.18
CA ILE A 40 -2.85 -6.04 -0.36
C ILE A 40 -3.75 -5.19 0.53
N ILE A 41 -5.03 -5.58 0.66
CA ILE A 41 -5.99 -4.89 1.52
C ILE A 41 -6.26 -5.74 2.77
N PHE A 42 -6.12 -5.12 3.94
CA PHE A 42 -6.45 -5.68 5.24
C PHE A 42 -7.68 -4.98 5.81
N ASN A 43 -8.64 -5.75 6.33
CA ASN A 43 -9.80 -5.20 7.05
C ASN A 43 -9.52 -5.31 8.57
N LYS A 44 -9.68 -4.20 9.28
CA LYS A 44 -9.65 -4.17 10.75
C LYS A 44 -11.00 -4.71 11.24
N GLY A 45 -11.00 -5.93 11.76
CA GLY A 45 -12.15 -6.57 12.40
C GLY A 45 -12.42 -6.03 13.79
#